data_AF-A0A528CDM9-F1
#
_entry.id   AF-A0A528CDM9-F1
#
_cell.length_a   1.000
_cell.length_b   1.000
_cell.length_c   1.000
_cell.angle_alpha   90.00
_cell.angle_beta   90.00
_cell.angle_gamma   90.00
#
_symmetry.space_group_name_H-M   'P 1'
#
loop_
_entity.id
_entity.type
_entity.pdbx_description
1 polymer ?
#
loop_
_entity_poly.entity_id
_entity_poly.type
_entity_poly.pdbx_seq_one_letter_code
_entity_poly.pdbx_strand_id
1 'polypeptide(L)' 'GWALQDIEIISLHGRSLDLIRPLLHPGTRILALTSDGDAPAAIARLLTELDCGAARLTILEALGGPNERLRS' A
#
# COMPACT_ATOMS: atom_id res chain seq x y z
N GLY A 1 -4.13 -14.30 -7.03
CA GLY A 1 -4.81 -13.36 -6.12
C GLY A 1 -4.41 -13.64 -4.68
N TRP A 2 -4.73 -12.74 -3.76
CA TRP A 2 -4.56 -12.96 -2.31
C TRP A 2 -5.91 -13.32 -1.69
N ALA A 3 -5.92 -14.20 -0.69
CA ALA A 3 -7.14 -14.50 0.03
C ALA A 3 -7.42 -13.35 1.02
N LEU A 4 -8.69 -12.92 1.10
CA LEU A 4 -9.04 -11.70 1.84
C LEU A 4 -8.75 -11.84 3.35
N GLN A 5 -8.80 -13.06 3.88
CA GLN A 5 -8.51 -13.34 5.28
C GLN A 5 -7.02 -13.27 5.63
N ASP A 6 -6.13 -13.29 4.63
CA ASP A 6 -4.67 -13.28 4.82
C ASP A 6 -4.07 -11.88 4.57
N ILE A 7 -4.92 -10.87 4.38
CA ILE A 7 -4.51 -9.49 4.06
C ILE A 7 -5.01 -8.51 5.11
N GLU A 8 -4.14 -7.59 5.50
CA GLU A 8 -4.50 -6.44 6.32
C GLU A 8 -5.02 -5.34 5.40
N ILE A 9 -6.31 -5.00 5.53
CA ILE A 9 -6.93 -3.94 4.73
C ILE A 9 -6.96 -2.67 5.55
N ILE A 10 -6.33 -1.61 5.04
CA ILE A 10 -6.29 -0.32 5.71
C ILE A 10 -6.73 0.80 4.77
N SER A 11 -7.56 1.71 5.29
CA SER A 11 -7.91 2.95 4.61
C SER A 11 -7.07 4.11 5.14
N LEU A 12 -6.38 4.78 4.23
CA LEU A 12 -5.53 5.95 4.51
C LEU A 12 -6.18 7.25 4.04
N HIS A 13 -7.43 7.18 3.57
CA HIS A 13 -8.19 8.34 3.13
C HIS A 13 -8.30 9.39 4.25
N GLY A 14 -7.59 10.51 4.12
CA GLY A 14 -7.53 11.58 5.11
C GLY A 14 -6.88 11.19 6.45
N ARG A 15 -6.13 10.08 6.51
CA ARG A 15 -5.46 9.59 7.73
C ARG A 15 -3.94 9.60 7.57
N SER A 16 -3.22 9.55 8.71
CA SER A 16 -1.76 9.45 8.68
C SER A 16 -1.29 8.12 8.07
N LEU A 17 -0.23 8.19 7.26
CA LEU A 17 0.50 7.03 6.74
C LEU A 17 1.16 6.20 7.84
N ASP A 18 1.35 6.78 9.03
CA ASP A 18 1.92 6.05 10.17
C ASP A 18 1.06 4.87 10.63
N LEU A 19 -0.22 4.82 10.24
CA LEU A 19 -1.08 3.66 10.51
C LEU A 19 -0.61 2.38 9.81
N ILE A 20 0.26 2.48 8.80
CA ILE A 20 0.87 1.32 8.13
C ILE A 20 1.95 0.70 9.02
N ARG A 21 2.67 1.50 9.81
CA ARG A 21 3.81 1.03 10.63
C ARG A 21 3.51 -0.22 11.47
N PRO A 22 2.43 -0.28 12.27
CA PRO A 22 2.13 -1.46 13.09
C PRO A 22 1.72 -2.69 12.28
N LEU A 23 1.48 -2.57 10.97
CA LEU A 23 1.13 -3.68 10.09
C LEU A 23 2.36 -4.26 9.36
N LEU A 24 3.49 -3.54 9.38
CA LEU A 24 4.73 -3.92 8.70
C LEU A 24 5.47 -4.99 9.51
N HIS A 25 5.06 -6.24 9.29
CA HIS A 25 5.74 -7.41 9.82
C HIS A 25 6.12 -8.36 8.67
N PRO A 26 7.16 -9.20 8.86
CA PRO A 26 7.58 -10.15 7.84
C PRO A 26 6.44 -11.07 7.39
N GLY A 27 6.23 -11.15 6.09
CA GLY A 27 5.20 -12.02 5.48
C GLY A 27 3.79 -11.42 5.44
N THR A 28 3.56 -10.26 6.06
CA THR A 28 2.27 -9.58 6.00
C THR A 28 2.00 -9.04 4.60
N ARG A 29 0.75 -9.14 4.16
CA ARG A 29 0.26 -8.54 2.92
C ARG A 29 -0.72 -7.45 3.30
N ILE A 30 -0.46 -6.23 2.83
CA ILE A 30 -1.27 -5.07 3.17
C ILE A 30 -1.96 -4.56 1.90
N LEU A 31 -3.26 -4.31 1.99
CA LEU A 31 -4.02 -3.60 0.98
C LEU A 31 -4.35 -2.20 1.53
N ALA A 32 -3.61 -1.21 1.05
CA ALA A 32 -3.79 0.19 1.43
C ALA A 32 -4.70 0.92 0.44
N LEU A 33 -5.81 1.45 0.91
CA LEU A 33 -6.76 2.24 0.13
C LEU A 33 -6.47 3.72 0.32
N THR A 34 -6.19 4.42 -0.78
CA THR A 34 -5.78 5.83 -0.80
C THR A 34 -6.70 6.63 -1.71
N SER A 35 -6.94 7.90 -1.39
CA SER A 35 -7.68 8.83 -2.26
C SER A 35 -6.83 9.51 -3.32
N ASP A 36 -5.54 9.65 -3.04
CA ASP A 36 -4.71 10.66 -3.68
C ASP A 36 -3.52 10.03 -4.38
N GLY A 37 -3.11 10.61 -5.50
CA GLY A 37 -1.99 10.14 -6.33
C GLY A 37 -0.62 10.29 -5.68
N ASP A 38 -0.51 11.06 -4.59
CA ASP A 38 0.75 11.26 -3.86
C ASP A 38 1.05 10.13 -2.86
N ALA A 39 0.03 9.36 -2.47
CA ALA A 39 0.17 8.33 -1.45
C ALA A 39 1.22 7.24 -1.77
N PRO A 40 1.34 6.73 -3.02
CA PRO A 40 2.36 5.74 -3.34
C PRO A 40 3.79 6.20 -3.08
N ALA A 41 4.12 7.45 -3.42
CA ALA A 41 5.45 8.01 -3.21
C ALA A 41 5.78 8.14 -1.72
N ALA A 42 4.79 8.56 -0.93
CA ALA A 42 4.94 8.68 0.52
C ALA A 42 5.06 7.31 1.21
N ILE A 43 4.32 6.29 0.76
CA ILE A 43 4.46 4.91 1.23
C ILE A 43 5.84 4.35 0.89
N ALA A 44 6.33 4.56 -0.33
CA ALA A 44 7.66 4.10 -0.73
C ALA A 44 8.78 4.71 0.13
N ARG A 45 8.67 6.01 0.45
CA ARG A 45 9.58 6.68 1.39
C ARG A 45 9.51 6.06 2.78
N LEU A 46 8.31 5.85 3.32
CA LEU A 46 8.12 5.23 4.63
C LEU A 46 8.74 3.83 4.69
N LEU A 47 8.54 2.99 3.67
CA LEU A 47 9.14 1.66 3.61
C LEU A 47 10.67 1.72 3.59
N THR A 48 11.25 2.71 2.90
CA THR A 48 12.69 2.94 2.86
C THR A 48 13.23 3.40 4.21
N GLU A 49 12.53 4.31 4.90
CA GLU A 49 12.88 4.81 6.23
C GLU A 49 12.81 3.74 7.33
N LEU A 50 11.98 2.71 7.13
CA LEU A 50 11.80 1.60 8.07
C LEU A 50 12.67 0.38 7.76
N ASP A 51 13.70 0.52 6.91
CA ASP A 51 14.55 -0.58 6.44
C ASP A 51 13.76 -1.75 5.81
N CYS A 52 12.53 -1.49 5.36
CA CYS A 52 11.67 -2.45 4.67
C CYS A 52 12.01 -2.54 3.18
N GLY A 53 13.30 -2.49 2.81
CA GLY A 53 13.76 -2.43 1.41
C GLY A 53 13.44 -3.68 0.59
N ALA A 54 13.13 -4.81 1.24
CA ALA A 54 12.68 -6.04 0.59
C ALA A 54 11.16 -6.08 0.36
N ALA A 55 10.40 -5.11 0.88
CA ALA A 55 8.97 -5.03 0.68
C ALA A 55 8.66 -4.77 -0.80
N ARG A 56 7.65 -5.46 -1.33
CA ARG A 56 7.16 -5.23 -2.69
C ARG A 56 5.94 -4.32 -2.63
N LEU A 57 6.03 -3.16 -3.26
CA LEU A 57 4.94 -2.21 -3.37
C LEU A 57 4.32 -2.32 -4.76
N THR A 58 3.03 -2.63 -4.84
CA THR A 58 2.28 -2.60 -6.09
C THR A 58 1.24 -1.49 -6.03
N ILE A 59 1.24 -0.63 -7.05
CA ILE A 59 0.31 0.48 -7.21
C ILE A 59 -0.77 0.05 -8.20
N LEU A 60 -2.02 0.22 -7.80
CA LEU A 60 -3.22 -0.10 -8.58
C LEU A 60 -4.01 1.19 -8.78
N GLU A 61 -4.02 1.73 -10.00
CA GLU A 61 -4.64 3.02 -10.33
C GLU A 61 -5.85 2.82 -11.25
N ALA A 62 -6.92 3.61 -11.03
CA ALA A 62 -8.11 3.67 -11.89
C ALA A 62 -8.71 2.28 -12.25
N LEU A 63 -8.71 1.36 -11.28
CA LEU A 63 -9.20 -0.01 -11.44
C LEU A 63 -10.63 -0.05 -12.00
N GLY A 64 -10.85 -0.91 -12.99
CA GLY A 64 -12.14 -1.07 -13.68
C GLY A 64 -12.47 0.03 -14.68
N GLY A 65 -11.59 1.03 -14.86
CA GLY A 65 -11.75 2.12 -15.81
C GLY A 65 -10.88 1.99 -17.06
N PRO A 66 -11.10 2.83 -18.09
CA PRO A 66 -10.28 2.85 -19.32
C PRO A 66 -8.82 3.26 -19.08
N ASN A 67 -8.53 3.84 -17.92
CA ASN A 67 -7.21 4.30 -17.51
C ASN A 67 -6.56 3.38 -16.47
N GLU A 68 -7.06 2.15 -16.29
CA GLU A 68 -6.50 1.19 -15.34
C GLU A 68 -4.99 1.00 -15.56
N ARG A 69 -4.21 1.12 -14.47
CA ARG A 69 -2.75 0.98 -14.48
C ARG A 69 -2.28 0.20 -13.27
N LEU A 70 -1.35 -0.73 -13.50
CA LEU A 70 -0.67 -1.50 -12.46
C LEU A 70 0.84 -1.27 -12.57
N ARG A 71 1.51 -0.99 -11.45
CA ARG A 71 2.97 -0.76 -11.38
C ARG A 71 3.56 -1.41 -10.13
N SER A 72 4.77 -1.95 -10.20
CA SER A 72 5.46 -2.63 -9.08
C SER A 72 6.94 -2.34 -9.07
#